data_AF-A0A975FSM0-F1
#
_entry.id   AF-A0A975FSM0-F1
#
_cell.length_a   1.000
_cell.length_b   1.000
_cell.length_c   1.000
_cell.angle_alpha   90.00
_cell.angle_beta   90.00
_cell.angle_gamma   90.00
#
_symmetry.space_group_name_H-M   'P 1'
#
loop_
_entity.id
_entity.type
_entity.pdbx_description
1 polymer ?
#
loop_
_entity_poly.entity_id
_entity_poly.type
_entity_poly.pdbx_seq_one_letter_code
_entity_poly.pdbx_strand_id
1 'polypeptide(L)'
;MKLKLLIITIFFCNSVYSQISKDSLFKRDIEILVEEMEFMYGYDQTMREYTVYKTFDKSETNRIESLSDSLRIQEMKKRKFVSDSIRDLIYRKYINPMDAEHTERMIEITKKYGFPSTERIKKYYDKEFVDPEFNPLIIFIHSPKKYWSELKELMLEEYENGIINQCQYGYALWQFTGRKNLQPMLNNGFKMVKENGKTRLKSTCE
;
A
#
# COMPACT_ATOMS: atom_id res chain seq x y z
N MET A 1 39.87 13.07 -9.56
CA MET A 1 38.54 13.36 -10.16
C MET A 1 38.11 12.34 -11.20
N LYS A 2 38.93 11.98 -12.22
CA LYS A 2 38.55 11.05 -13.29
C LYS A 2 38.08 9.66 -12.83
N LEU A 3 38.75 9.05 -11.86
CA LEU A 3 38.36 7.73 -11.32
C LEU A 3 37.05 7.77 -10.52
N LYS A 4 36.83 8.83 -9.72
CA LYS A 4 35.56 9.03 -8.99
C LYS A 4 34.39 9.24 -9.94
N LEU A 5 34.59 10.01 -11.02
CA LEU A 5 33.59 10.20 -12.07
C LEU A 5 33.26 8.88 -12.78
N LEU A 6 34.27 8.08 -13.12
CA LEU A 6 34.10 6.79 -13.78
C LEU A 6 33.33 5.78 -12.91
N ILE A 7 33.65 5.71 -11.61
CA ILE A 7 32.93 4.85 -10.66
C ILE A 7 31.46 5.27 -10.58
N ILE A 8 31.19 6.57 -10.46
CA ILE A 8 29.83 7.11 -10.46
C ILE A 8 29.08 6.72 -11.74
N THR A 9 29.70 6.89 -12.92
CA THR A 9 29.08 6.51 -14.21
C THR A 9 28.76 5.02 -14.28
N ILE A 10 29.66 4.15 -13.80
CA ILE A 10 29.43 2.69 -13.80
C ILE A 10 28.25 2.32 -12.90
N PHE A 11 28.14 2.92 -11.71
CA PHE A 11 27.01 2.68 -10.81
C PHE A 11 25.68 3.13 -11.44
N PHE A 12 25.64 4.31 -12.06
CA PHE A 12 24.44 4.82 -12.74
C PHE A 12 24.03 3.96 -13.95
N CYS A 13 24.98 3.48 -14.76
CA CYS A 13 24.64 2.62 -15.91
C CYS A 13 24.05 1.28 -15.47
N ASN A 14 24.55 0.69 -14.38
CA ASN A 14 24.04 -0.58 -13.86
C ASN A 14 22.63 -0.47 -13.28
N SER A 15 22.32 0.62 -12.56
CA SER A 15 20.97 0.82 -12.02
C SER A 15 19.93 1.02 -13.12
N VAL A 16 20.25 1.82 -14.14
CA VAL A 16 19.36 2.06 -15.30
C VAL A 16 19.12 0.76 -16.08
N TYR A 17 20.17 -0.02 -16.34
CA TYR A 17 20.03 -1.30 -17.05
C TYR A 17 19.19 -2.31 -16.26
N SER A 18 19.37 -2.37 -14.93
CA SER A 18 18.55 -3.20 -14.04
C SER A 18 17.07 -2.82 -14.14
N GLN A 19 16.75 -1.52 -14.10
CA GLN A 19 15.37 -1.06 -14.18
C GLN A 19 14.72 -1.35 -15.54
N ILE A 20 15.44 -1.17 -16.65
CA ILE A 20 14.94 -1.50 -18.00
C ILE A 20 14.58 -2.99 -18.09
N SER A 21 15.42 -3.87 -17.51
CA SER A 21 15.15 -5.31 -17.47
C SER A 21 13.91 -5.62 -16.63
N LYS A 22 13.80 -5.03 -15.44
CA LYS A 22 12.62 -5.15 -14.56
C LYS A 22 11.33 -4.69 -15.24
N ASP A 23 11.37 -3.55 -15.95
CA ASP A 23 10.21 -3.02 -16.69
C ASP A 23 9.80 -3.92 -17.86
N SER A 24 10.76 -4.47 -18.60
CA SER A 24 10.47 -5.43 -19.67
C SER A 24 9.79 -6.70 -19.14
N LEU A 25 10.30 -7.25 -18.04
CA LEU A 25 9.69 -8.39 -17.35
C LEU A 25 8.29 -8.05 -16.82
N PHE A 26 8.14 -6.87 -16.22
CA PHE A 26 6.87 -6.42 -15.66
C PHE A 26 5.80 -6.25 -16.74
N LYS A 27 6.15 -5.62 -17.85
CA LYS A 27 5.26 -5.47 -19.01
C LYS A 27 4.81 -6.82 -19.57
N ARG A 28 5.72 -7.80 -19.66
CA ARG A 28 5.39 -9.14 -20.16
C ARG A 28 4.39 -9.86 -19.27
N ASP A 29 4.54 -9.72 -17.96
CA ASP A 29 3.77 -10.48 -16.97
C ASP A 29 2.59 -9.67 -16.39
N ILE A 30 2.29 -8.48 -16.96
CA ILE A 30 1.42 -7.46 -16.35
C ILE A 30 0.00 -7.95 -16.06
N GLU A 31 -0.61 -8.71 -16.97
CA GLU A 31 -2.00 -9.15 -16.80
C GLU A 31 -2.15 -10.08 -15.58
N ILE A 32 -1.25 -11.06 -15.47
CA ILE A 32 -1.24 -12.02 -14.35
C ILE A 32 -0.91 -11.30 -13.04
N LEU A 33 0.06 -10.39 -13.06
CA LEU A 33 0.45 -9.64 -11.87
C LEU A 33 -0.67 -8.73 -11.37
N VAL A 34 -1.38 -8.04 -12.26
CA VAL A 34 -2.51 -7.19 -11.87
C VAL A 34 -3.63 -8.03 -11.29
N GLU A 35 -4.01 -9.14 -11.95
CA GLU A 35 -5.03 -10.06 -11.44
C GLU A 35 -4.68 -10.58 -10.03
N GLU A 36 -3.44 -11.03 -9.83
CA GLU A 36 -2.94 -11.50 -8.54
C GLU A 36 -2.99 -10.40 -7.47
N MET A 37 -2.53 -9.18 -7.79
CA MET A 37 -2.52 -8.07 -6.83
C MET A 37 -3.92 -7.56 -6.50
N GLU A 38 -4.83 -7.51 -7.47
CA GLU A 38 -6.24 -7.15 -7.24
C GLU A 38 -6.93 -8.17 -6.35
N PHE A 39 -6.64 -9.47 -6.52
CA PHE A 39 -7.10 -10.50 -5.60
C PHE A 39 -6.57 -10.27 -4.17
N MET A 40 -5.25 -10.05 -4.01
CA MET A 40 -4.65 -9.82 -2.68
C MET A 40 -5.24 -8.59 -1.99
N TYR A 41 -5.38 -7.49 -2.73
CA TYR A 41 -5.99 -6.25 -2.25
C TYR A 41 -7.47 -6.43 -1.90
N GLY A 42 -8.25 -7.04 -2.81
CA GLY A 42 -9.68 -7.26 -2.62
C GLY A 42 -9.98 -8.14 -1.43
N TYR A 43 -9.18 -9.20 -1.21
CA TYR A 43 -9.28 -10.04 -0.02
C TYR A 43 -9.02 -9.21 1.26
N ASP A 44 -7.93 -8.44 1.29
CA ASP A 44 -7.55 -7.62 2.44
C ASP A 44 -8.65 -6.60 2.81
N GLN A 45 -9.14 -5.84 1.82
CA GLN A 45 -10.19 -4.85 2.04
C GLN A 45 -11.50 -5.51 2.48
N THR A 46 -11.95 -6.55 1.77
CA THR A 46 -13.21 -7.25 2.06
C THR A 46 -13.22 -7.84 3.47
N MET A 47 -12.14 -8.49 3.89
CA MET A 47 -12.06 -9.09 5.21
C MET A 47 -12.04 -8.05 6.32
N ARG A 48 -11.36 -6.91 6.13
CA ARG A 48 -11.36 -5.80 7.10
C ARG A 48 -12.72 -5.12 7.16
N GLU A 49 -13.35 -4.84 6.03
CA GLU A 49 -14.71 -4.32 5.95
C GLU A 49 -15.70 -5.23 6.67
N TYR A 50 -15.59 -6.55 6.53
CA TYR A 50 -16.44 -7.50 7.24
C TYR A 50 -16.32 -7.35 8.77
N THR A 51 -15.13 -7.09 9.30
CA THR A 51 -14.96 -6.86 10.76
C THR A 51 -15.62 -5.58 11.27
N VAL A 52 -16.03 -4.70 10.37
CA VAL A 52 -16.71 -3.44 10.68
C VAL A 52 -18.21 -3.59 10.39
N TYR A 53 -18.56 -3.96 9.16
CA TYR A 53 -19.92 -3.91 8.63
C TYR A 53 -20.68 -5.24 8.70
N LYS A 54 -20.00 -6.36 9.02
CA LYS A 54 -20.55 -7.73 9.04
C LYS A 54 -21.27 -8.12 7.76
N THR A 55 -20.75 -7.68 6.63
CA THR A 55 -21.25 -8.02 5.30
C THR A 55 -20.10 -8.11 4.33
N PHE A 56 -20.22 -8.99 3.34
CA PHE A 56 -19.32 -9.07 2.18
C PHE A 56 -19.87 -8.27 0.98
N ASP A 57 -21.07 -7.72 1.11
CA ASP A 57 -21.72 -6.93 0.06
C ASP A 57 -21.20 -5.48 0.08
N LYS A 58 -20.38 -5.14 -0.90
CA LYS A 58 -19.82 -3.78 -1.09
C LYS A 58 -20.90 -2.73 -1.33
N SER A 59 -22.02 -3.09 -1.94
CA SER A 59 -23.13 -2.13 -2.12
C SER A 59 -23.72 -1.71 -0.78
N GLU A 60 -23.73 -2.63 0.20
CA GLU A 60 -24.20 -2.36 1.54
C GLU A 60 -23.19 -1.53 2.35
N THR A 61 -21.89 -1.81 2.22
CA THR A 61 -20.86 -0.97 2.89
C THR A 61 -20.88 0.45 2.33
N ASN A 62 -20.95 0.63 1.00
CA ASN A 62 -21.09 1.93 0.34
C ASN A 62 -22.35 2.67 0.80
N ARG A 63 -23.50 1.98 0.90
CA ARG A 63 -24.74 2.58 1.41
C ARG A 63 -24.55 3.09 2.83
N ILE A 64 -23.90 2.33 3.71
CA ILE A 64 -23.64 2.73 5.11
C ILE A 64 -22.68 3.92 5.17
N GLU A 65 -21.63 3.93 4.35
CA GLU A 65 -20.63 5.00 4.31
C GLU A 65 -21.20 6.33 3.78
N SER A 66 -22.21 6.25 2.91
CA SER A 66 -22.95 7.43 2.43
C SER A 66 -23.91 8.06 3.45
N LEU A 67 -24.15 7.40 4.60
CA LEU A 67 -25.04 7.93 5.63
C LEU A 67 -24.40 9.12 6.36
N SER A 68 -25.25 10.01 6.89
CA SER A 68 -24.79 11.02 7.85
C SER A 68 -24.20 10.38 9.10
N ASP A 69 -23.29 11.08 9.78
CA ASP A 69 -22.60 10.52 10.95
C ASP A 69 -23.55 9.96 12.02
N SER A 70 -24.66 10.64 12.28
CA SER A 70 -25.66 10.19 13.27
C SER A 70 -26.33 8.87 12.84
N LEU A 71 -26.73 8.75 11.58
CA LEU A 71 -27.36 7.55 11.02
C LEU A 71 -26.36 6.40 10.91
N ARG A 72 -25.13 6.69 10.48
CA ARG A 72 -24.05 5.71 10.43
C ARG A 72 -23.77 5.12 11.81
N ILE A 73 -23.67 5.94 12.86
CA ILE A 73 -23.49 5.45 14.24
C ILE A 73 -24.63 4.51 14.66
N GLN A 74 -25.88 4.86 14.33
CA GLN A 74 -27.03 4.01 14.65
C GLN A 74 -26.98 2.67 13.92
N GLU A 75 -26.61 2.66 12.65
CA GLU A 75 -26.50 1.45 11.84
C GLU A 75 -25.34 0.56 12.33
N MET A 76 -24.19 1.16 12.65
CA MET A 76 -23.04 0.43 13.21
C MET A 76 -23.35 -0.23 14.55
N LYS A 77 -24.22 0.37 15.38
CA LYS A 77 -24.66 -0.27 16.64
C LYS A 77 -25.40 -1.58 16.41
N LYS A 78 -26.20 -1.70 15.33
CA LYS A 78 -26.93 -2.92 14.98
C LYS A 78 -26.00 -4.03 14.48
N ARG A 79 -24.82 -3.66 13.98
CA ARG A 79 -23.85 -4.56 13.34
C ARG A 79 -22.69 -4.94 14.26
N LYS A 80 -22.81 -4.71 15.56
CA LYS A 80 -21.78 -5.20 16.49
C LYS A 80 -21.73 -6.73 16.49
N PHE A 81 -20.53 -7.26 16.64
CA PHE A 81 -20.38 -8.67 16.99
C PHE A 81 -20.95 -8.89 18.39
N VAL A 82 -21.54 -10.07 18.61
CA VAL A 82 -22.04 -10.46 19.94
C VAL A 82 -20.88 -10.59 20.93
N SER A 83 -19.70 -11.00 20.45
CA SER A 83 -18.47 -11.09 21.23
C SER A 83 -17.30 -10.54 20.42
N ASP A 84 -16.46 -9.73 21.05
CA ASP A 84 -15.20 -9.26 20.47
C ASP A 84 -14.27 -10.43 20.10
N SER A 85 -14.39 -11.57 20.77
CA SER A 85 -13.61 -12.78 20.47
C SER A 85 -13.80 -13.31 19.04
N ILE A 86 -14.96 -13.04 18.42
CA ILE A 86 -15.21 -13.42 17.02
C ILE A 86 -14.40 -12.53 16.07
N ARG A 87 -14.34 -11.22 16.34
CA ARG A 87 -13.50 -10.31 15.56
C ARG A 87 -12.03 -10.71 15.69
N ASP A 88 -11.58 -11.01 16.91
CA ASP A 88 -10.20 -11.43 17.16
C ASP A 88 -9.87 -12.77 16.49
N LEU A 89 -10.84 -13.70 16.48
CA LEU A 89 -10.73 -14.95 15.74
C LEU A 89 -10.57 -14.70 14.24
N ILE A 90 -11.37 -13.79 13.66
CA ILE A 90 -11.30 -13.45 12.24
C ILE A 90 -9.91 -12.89 11.89
N TYR A 91 -9.42 -11.94 12.69
CA TYR A 91 -8.08 -11.40 12.50
C TYR A 91 -7.01 -12.49 12.57
N ARG A 92 -7.06 -13.33 13.60
CA ARG A 92 -6.06 -14.37 13.83
C ARG A 92 -6.07 -15.47 12.76
N LYS A 93 -7.24 -15.81 12.23
CA LYS A 93 -7.42 -16.97 11.34
C LYS A 93 -7.42 -16.63 9.85
N TYR A 94 -7.84 -15.41 9.48
CA TYR A 94 -8.07 -15.07 8.08
C TYR A 94 -7.32 -13.82 7.63
N ILE A 95 -7.21 -12.78 8.46
CA ILE A 95 -6.56 -11.54 8.06
C ILE A 95 -5.04 -11.65 8.26
N ASN A 96 -4.56 -11.85 9.48
CA ASN A 96 -3.12 -11.82 9.77
C ASN A 96 -2.29 -12.91 9.03
N PRO A 97 -2.80 -14.14 8.80
CA PRO A 97 -2.08 -15.12 7.99
C PRO A 97 -1.94 -14.66 6.54
N MET A 98 -3.02 -14.16 5.94
CA MET A 98 -2.98 -13.67 4.56
C MET A 98 -2.21 -12.37 4.43
N ASP A 99 -2.23 -11.47 5.42
CA ASP A 99 -1.35 -10.30 5.47
C ASP A 99 0.12 -10.74 5.37
N ALA A 100 0.50 -11.85 6.01
CA ALA A 100 1.86 -12.38 5.94
C ALA A 100 2.18 -12.95 4.55
N GLU A 101 1.29 -13.80 4.00
CA GLU A 101 1.47 -14.41 2.68
C GLU A 101 1.50 -13.37 1.56
N HIS A 102 0.56 -12.42 1.57
CA HIS A 102 0.52 -11.34 0.59
C HIS A 102 1.74 -10.41 0.73
N THR A 103 2.25 -10.19 1.95
CA THR A 103 3.49 -9.43 2.14
C THR A 103 4.67 -10.13 1.51
N GLU A 104 4.87 -11.42 1.77
CA GLU A 104 5.96 -12.22 1.19
C GLU A 104 5.88 -12.17 -0.34
N ARG A 105 4.69 -12.40 -0.88
CA ARG A 105 4.46 -12.38 -2.32
C ARG A 105 4.75 -11.01 -2.93
N MET A 106 4.32 -9.94 -2.27
CA MET A 106 4.53 -8.58 -2.73
C MET A 106 6.01 -8.16 -2.66
N ILE A 107 6.77 -8.68 -1.68
CA ILE A 107 8.24 -8.53 -1.63
C ILE A 107 8.89 -9.23 -2.82
N GLU A 108 8.48 -10.46 -3.15
CA GLU A 108 8.99 -11.17 -4.33
C GLU A 108 8.71 -10.41 -5.63
N ILE A 109 7.48 -9.92 -5.79
CA ILE A 109 7.08 -9.11 -6.95
C ILE A 109 7.97 -7.86 -7.02
N THR A 110 8.13 -7.14 -5.91
CA THR A 110 8.92 -5.90 -5.87
C THR A 110 10.40 -6.16 -6.17
N LYS A 111 11.01 -7.20 -5.60
CA LYS A 111 12.41 -7.56 -5.89
C LYS A 111 12.62 -7.92 -7.36
N LYS A 112 11.71 -8.70 -7.94
CA LYS A 112 11.82 -9.21 -9.31
C LYS A 112 11.47 -8.17 -10.38
N TYR A 113 10.43 -7.38 -10.13
CA TYR A 113 9.84 -6.50 -11.12
C TYR A 113 10.00 -5.02 -10.78
N GLY A 114 10.48 -4.65 -9.59
CA GLY A 114 10.31 -3.31 -9.03
C GLY A 114 8.88 -3.10 -8.51
N PHE A 115 8.68 -2.12 -7.64
CA PHE A 115 7.39 -1.88 -7.01
C PHE A 115 6.33 -1.50 -8.07
N PRO A 116 5.21 -2.21 -8.13
CA PRO A 116 4.17 -1.97 -9.13
C PRO A 116 3.20 -0.91 -8.61
N SER A 117 3.62 0.35 -8.54
CA SER A 117 2.71 1.45 -8.19
C SER A 117 1.54 1.53 -9.19
N THR A 118 0.41 2.08 -8.78
CA THR A 118 -0.76 2.26 -9.68
C THR A 118 -0.40 3.05 -10.93
N GLU A 119 0.42 4.10 -10.79
CA GLU A 119 0.94 4.87 -11.91
C GLU A 119 1.76 3.99 -12.87
N ARG A 120 2.65 3.14 -12.33
CA ARG A 120 3.49 2.25 -13.13
C ARG A 120 2.67 1.16 -13.82
N ILE A 121 1.69 0.58 -13.15
CA ILE A 121 0.76 -0.41 -13.73
C ILE A 121 0.05 0.22 -14.94
N LYS A 122 -0.51 1.43 -14.78
CA LYS A 122 -1.23 2.15 -15.84
C LYS A 122 -0.38 2.49 -17.07
N LYS A 123 0.96 2.40 -17.00
CA LYS A 123 1.84 2.56 -18.18
C LYS A 123 1.80 1.35 -19.12
N TYR A 124 1.40 0.18 -18.62
CA TYR A 124 1.50 -1.09 -19.34
C TYR A 124 0.20 -1.92 -19.33
N TYR A 125 -0.78 -1.53 -18.52
CA TYR A 125 -2.06 -2.22 -18.37
C TYR A 125 -3.19 -1.35 -18.92
N ASP A 126 -3.81 -1.80 -20.01
CA ASP A 126 -4.81 -1.04 -20.78
C ASP A 126 -6.26 -1.27 -20.31
N LYS A 127 -6.47 -1.96 -19.18
CA LYS A 127 -7.80 -2.23 -18.61
C LYS A 127 -7.99 -1.41 -17.34
N GLU A 128 -9.25 -1.13 -17.03
CA GLU A 128 -9.61 -0.55 -15.73
C GLU A 128 -9.41 -1.58 -14.61
N PHE A 129 -9.11 -1.08 -13.42
CA PHE A 129 -9.08 -1.91 -12.21
C PHE A 129 -10.48 -2.35 -11.83
N VAL A 130 -10.60 -3.55 -11.27
CA VAL A 130 -11.85 -4.09 -10.71
C VAL A 130 -12.33 -3.20 -9.56
N ASP A 131 -11.40 -2.75 -8.71
CA ASP A 131 -11.65 -1.75 -7.67
C ASP A 131 -10.96 -0.42 -8.03
N PRO A 132 -11.71 0.68 -8.23
CA PRO A 132 -11.12 2.00 -8.50
C PRO A 132 -10.19 2.52 -7.40
N GLU A 133 -10.31 2.01 -6.17
CA GLU A 133 -9.46 2.35 -5.02
C GLU A 133 -8.21 1.45 -4.90
N PHE A 134 -8.02 0.52 -5.86
CA PHE A 134 -6.90 -0.40 -5.88
C PHE A 134 -5.56 0.33 -5.73
N ASN A 135 -4.79 -0.06 -4.70
CA ASN A 135 -3.48 0.48 -4.43
C ASN A 135 -2.56 -0.59 -3.82
N PRO A 136 -1.57 -1.11 -4.57
CA PRO A 136 -0.65 -2.15 -4.10
C PRO A 136 0.13 -1.77 -2.84
N LEU A 137 0.33 -0.48 -2.56
CA LEU A 137 1.02 -0.04 -1.35
C LEU A 137 0.30 -0.53 -0.09
N ILE A 138 -1.02 -0.63 -0.12
CA ILE A 138 -1.84 -1.06 1.02
C ILE A 138 -1.43 -2.44 1.53
N ILE A 139 -1.02 -3.36 0.64
CA ILE A 139 -0.53 -4.69 1.02
C ILE A 139 0.67 -4.56 1.96
N PHE A 140 1.61 -3.66 1.65
CA PHE A 140 2.75 -3.38 2.53
C PHE A 140 2.35 -2.66 3.82
N ILE A 141 1.39 -1.74 3.76
CA ILE A 141 0.92 -1.01 4.95
C ILE A 141 0.34 -1.96 6.01
N HIS A 142 -0.28 -3.05 5.56
CA HIS A 142 -0.87 -4.07 6.42
C HIS A 142 0.11 -5.18 6.84
N SER A 143 1.36 -5.13 6.39
CA SER A 143 2.35 -6.15 6.68
C SER A 143 2.60 -6.37 8.17
N PRO A 144 2.74 -7.63 8.60
CA PRO A 144 3.16 -7.97 9.96
C PRO A 144 4.52 -7.37 10.33
N LYS A 145 4.70 -7.05 11.63
CA LYS A 145 5.93 -6.44 12.17
C LYS A 145 7.22 -7.17 11.80
N LYS A 146 7.18 -8.48 11.60
CA LYS A 146 8.35 -9.30 11.24
C LYS A 146 8.98 -8.88 9.90
N TYR A 147 8.23 -8.27 8.99
CA TYR A 147 8.73 -7.79 7.70
C TYR A 147 9.18 -6.33 7.70
N TRP A 148 8.91 -5.55 8.76
CA TRP A 148 9.11 -4.10 8.73
C TRP A 148 10.57 -3.67 8.53
N SER A 149 11.55 -4.50 8.91
CA SER A 149 12.96 -4.19 8.64
C SER A 149 13.26 -4.27 7.14
N GLU A 150 12.90 -5.40 6.53
CA GLU A 150 13.06 -5.65 5.10
C GLU A 150 12.29 -4.63 4.26
N LEU A 151 11.04 -4.33 4.63
CA LEU A 151 10.22 -3.37 3.90
C LEU A 151 10.78 -1.94 3.96
N LYS A 152 11.48 -1.55 5.02
CA LYS A 152 12.15 -0.24 5.06
C LYS A 152 13.28 -0.16 4.05
N GLU A 153 14.10 -1.20 3.97
CA GLU A 153 15.22 -1.27 3.03
C GLU A 153 14.70 -1.32 1.59
N LEU A 154 13.72 -2.18 1.33
CA LEU A 154 13.08 -2.33 0.02
C LEU A 154 12.44 -1.01 -0.45
N MET A 155 11.65 -0.34 0.40
CA MET A 155 10.99 0.91 0.00
C MET A 155 11.97 2.07 -0.13
N LEU A 156 13.10 2.05 0.58
CA LEU A 156 14.17 3.03 0.37
C LEU A 156 14.81 2.82 -1.01
N GLU A 157 15.13 1.58 -1.39
CA GLU A 157 15.67 1.26 -2.72
C GLU A 157 14.72 1.70 -3.84
N GLU A 158 13.43 1.41 -3.70
CA GLU A 158 12.41 1.80 -4.68
C GLU A 158 12.25 3.33 -4.79
N TYR A 159 12.43 4.05 -3.68
CA TYR A 159 12.43 5.52 -3.66
C TYR A 159 13.69 6.10 -4.31
N GLU A 160 14.87 5.58 -3.99
CA GLU A 160 16.15 6.02 -4.56
C GLU A 160 16.24 5.75 -6.06
N ASN A 161 15.58 4.68 -6.54
CA ASN A 161 15.43 4.38 -7.96
C ASN A 161 14.32 5.18 -8.66
N GLY A 162 13.59 6.05 -7.95
CA GLY A 162 12.53 6.88 -8.50
C GLY A 162 11.27 6.11 -8.93
N ILE A 163 11.07 4.89 -8.42
CA ILE A 163 9.91 4.04 -8.75
C ILE A 163 8.70 4.45 -7.92
N ILE A 164 8.93 4.88 -6.68
CA ILE A 164 7.93 5.48 -5.81
C ILE A 164 8.28 6.94 -5.50
N ASN A 165 7.27 7.75 -5.23
CA ASN A 165 7.46 9.14 -4.86
C ASN A 165 7.76 9.30 -3.35
N GLN A 166 8.18 10.51 -2.99
CA GLN A 166 8.56 10.85 -1.61
C GLN A 166 7.42 10.59 -0.60
N CYS A 167 6.17 10.85 -0.97
CA CYS A 167 5.02 10.68 -0.08
C CYS A 167 4.67 9.21 0.13
N GLN A 168 4.77 8.38 -0.91
CA GLN A 168 4.61 6.93 -0.79
C GLN A 168 5.66 6.36 0.17
N TYR A 169 6.92 6.77 0.01
CA TYR A 169 8.00 6.38 0.92
C TYR A 169 7.76 6.86 2.36
N GLY A 170 7.40 8.13 2.55
CA GLY A 170 7.10 8.70 3.86
C GLY A 170 5.96 8.00 4.59
N TYR A 171 4.90 7.66 3.85
CA TYR A 171 3.77 6.91 4.37
C TYR A 171 4.14 5.48 4.75
N ALA A 172 4.89 4.77 3.90
CA ALA A 172 5.40 3.43 4.21
C ALA A 172 6.29 3.44 5.47
N LEU A 173 7.23 4.38 5.56
CA LEU A 173 8.12 4.50 6.71
C LEU A 173 7.37 4.80 8.01
N TRP A 174 6.34 5.64 7.95
CA TRP A 174 5.46 5.91 9.09
C TRP A 174 4.79 4.64 9.61
N GLN A 175 4.33 3.77 8.71
CA GLN A 175 3.74 2.48 9.09
C GLN A 175 4.78 1.54 9.71
N PHE A 176 5.93 1.36 9.06
CA PHE A 176 6.97 0.42 9.50
C PHE A 176 7.74 0.88 10.75
N THR A 177 7.51 2.10 11.20
CA THR A 177 7.98 2.61 12.50
C THR A 177 6.91 2.50 13.60
N GLY A 178 5.78 1.86 13.29
CA GLY A 178 4.67 1.64 14.20
C GLY A 178 3.83 2.89 14.46
N ARG A 179 3.89 3.88 13.56
CA ARG A 179 3.10 5.12 13.62
C ARG A 179 3.30 5.94 14.90
N LYS A 180 4.45 5.78 15.58
CA LYS A 180 4.71 6.39 16.89
C LYS A 180 4.67 7.92 16.87
N ASN A 181 5.01 8.54 15.74
CA ASN A 181 4.87 9.97 15.49
C ASN A 181 4.77 10.22 13.97
N LEU A 182 4.43 11.45 13.57
CA LEU A 182 4.27 11.82 12.16
C LEU A 182 5.58 12.19 11.45
N GLN A 183 6.73 12.15 12.14
CA GLN A 183 7.99 12.65 11.61
C GLN A 183 8.43 11.97 10.31
N PRO A 184 8.26 10.64 10.12
CA PRO A 184 8.53 10.00 8.84
C PRO A 184 7.75 10.62 7.68
N MET A 185 6.49 11.01 7.89
CA MET A 185 5.69 11.67 6.85
C MET A 185 6.13 13.13 6.68
N LEU A 186 6.32 13.87 7.78
CA LEU A 186 6.71 15.28 7.73
C LEU A 186 8.07 15.51 7.08
N ASN A 187 9.00 14.55 7.21
CA ASN A 187 10.29 14.59 6.53
C ASN A 187 10.21 14.18 5.05
N ASN A 188 9.07 13.64 4.60
CA ASN A 188 8.93 13.00 3.31
C ASN A 188 7.63 13.43 2.60
N GLY A 189 7.55 14.70 2.23
CA GLY A 189 6.49 15.19 1.35
C GLY A 189 5.14 15.40 2.02
N PHE A 190 5.06 15.47 3.34
CA PHE A 190 3.82 15.88 4.03
C PHE A 190 4.03 17.12 4.88
N LYS A 191 2.96 17.91 5.01
CA LYS A 191 2.93 19.10 5.87
C LYS A 191 1.65 19.18 6.69
N MET A 192 1.75 19.77 7.88
CA MET A 192 0.58 20.17 8.66
C MET A 192 0.01 21.48 8.11
N VAL A 193 -1.26 21.48 7.73
CA VAL A 193 -1.97 22.66 7.21
C VAL A 193 -3.18 22.94 8.10
N LYS A 194 -3.43 24.22 8.39
CA LYS A 194 -4.62 24.65 9.13
C LYS A 194 -5.70 25.10 8.14
N GLU A 195 -6.82 24.38 8.10
CA GLU A 195 -7.96 24.67 7.22
C GLU A 195 -9.25 24.61 8.02
N ASN A 196 -10.07 25.66 7.93
CA ASN A 196 -11.35 25.76 8.65
C ASN A 196 -11.21 25.49 10.16
N GLY A 197 -10.16 26.03 10.76
CA GLY A 197 -9.85 25.85 12.19
C GLY A 197 -9.32 24.47 12.59
N LYS A 198 -9.16 23.52 11.65
CA LYS A 198 -8.64 22.18 11.89
C LYS A 198 -7.25 22.01 11.29
N THR A 199 -6.32 21.43 12.06
CA THR A 199 -5.00 21.05 11.55
C THR A 199 -5.08 19.67 10.90
N ARG A 200 -4.65 19.56 9.65
CA ARG A 200 -4.66 18.32 8.87
C ARG A 200 -3.29 18.07 8.24
N LEU A 201 -2.92 16.80 8.12
CA LEU A 201 -1.76 16.40 7.33
C LEU A 201 -2.15 16.43 5.84
N LYS A 202 -1.34 17.07 5.00
CA LYS A 202 -1.52 17.09 3.54
C LYS A 202 -0.27 16.62 2.82
N SER A 203 -0.46 15.82 1.77
CA SER A 203 0.58 15.50 0.79
C SER A 203 1.03 16.77 0.07
N THR A 204 2.31 16.87 -0.22
CA THR A 204 2.91 17.86 -1.12
C THR A 204 3.38 17.22 -2.43
N CYS A 205 3.28 15.90 -2.56
CA CYS A 205 3.53 15.20 -3.81
C CYS A 205 2.29 15.27 -4.70
N GLU A 206 2.54 15.43 -6.01
CA GLU A 206 1.54 15.36 -7.08
C GLU A 206 1.10 13.92 -7.35
#